data_AF-A0A4W3GBY2-F1
#
_entry.id   AF-A0A4W3GBY2-F1
#
_cell.length_a   1.000
_cell.length_b   1.000
_cell.length_c   1.000
_cell.angle_alpha   90.00
_cell.angle_beta   90.00
_cell.angle_gamma   90.00
#
_symmetry.space_group_name_H-M   'P 1'
#
loop_
_entity.id
_entity.type
_entity.pdbx_description
1 polymer ?
#
loop_
_entity_poly.entity_id
_entity_poly.type
_entity_poly.pdbx_seq_one_letter_code
_entity_poly.pdbx_strand_id
1 'polypeptide(L)'
;VFGNDKVWIQCEFENCLKWRILSSEDASVVDSNKPWYCNMNPNSSFSSCSVAEERYPEESAFHKYGLKLVYSQLPLGSLVLSKMSGWPSWPSILCPDPYTGEYVNYDEDGDVEGYHTEFLGNPHTRTWIAVRHIESYQPMTFTDYKGKHKTKFLDFSRKEKQFYNRRFKKV
;
A
#
# COMPACT_ATOMS: atom_id res chain seq x y z
N VAL A 1 15.88 -23.71 13.37
CA VAL A 1 15.26 -23.12 14.57
C VAL A 1 14.55 -21.87 14.09
N PHE A 2 13.23 -21.85 14.29
CA PHE A 2 12.25 -20.91 13.74
C PHE A 2 12.50 -19.47 14.23
N GLY A 3 12.08 -18.48 13.46
CA GLY A 3 11.94 -17.10 13.93
C GLY A 3 12.79 -16.09 13.16
N ASN A 4 12.22 -15.56 12.08
CA ASN A 4 12.40 -14.15 11.74
C ASN A 4 11.09 -13.70 11.07
N ASP A 5 10.00 -13.93 11.78
CA ASP A 5 8.68 -13.42 11.44
C ASP A 5 8.75 -11.90 11.65
N LYS A 6 9.14 -11.21 10.58
CA LYS A 6 9.26 -9.76 10.53
C LYS A 6 7.89 -9.17 10.24
N VAL A 7 7.46 -8.23 11.06
CA VAL A 7 6.17 -7.57 10.92
C VAL A 7 6.40 -6.17 10.36
N TRP A 8 5.64 -5.81 9.33
CA TRP A 8 5.62 -4.46 8.80
C TRP A 8 4.57 -3.62 9.53
N ILE A 9 4.98 -2.45 10.01
CA ILE A 9 4.09 -1.48 10.66
C ILE A 9 4.23 -0.12 10.00
N GLN A 10 3.11 0.58 9.81
CA GLN A 10 3.11 1.90 9.20
C GLN A 10 3.13 2.99 10.27
N CYS A 11 3.95 4.03 10.05
CA CYS A 11 3.94 5.24 10.85
C CYS A 11 2.64 6.03 10.61
N GLU A 12 1.87 6.31 11.66
CA GLU A 12 0.64 7.10 11.60
C GLU A 12 0.87 8.62 11.64
N PHE A 13 2.12 9.09 11.60
CA PHE A 13 2.38 10.53 11.44
C PHE A 13 1.99 10.97 10.03
N GLU A 14 1.09 11.94 9.92
CA GLU A 14 0.42 12.35 8.67
C GLU A 14 1.41 12.64 7.52
N ASN A 15 2.57 13.22 7.83
CA ASN A 15 3.60 13.57 6.85
C ASN A 15 4.68 12.50 6.65
N CYS A 16 4.58 11.35 7.33
CA CYS A 16 5.56 10.26 7.20
C CYS A 16 5.01 9.09 6.41
N LEU A 17 3.99 8.40 6.94
CA LEU A 17 3.36 7.21 6.35
C LEU A 17 4.31 6.08 5.90
N LYS A 18 5.57 6.11 6.35
CA LYS A 18 6.58 5.10 6.01
C LYS A 18 6.30 3.79 6.74
N TRP A 19 6.63 2.69 6.08
CA TRP A 19 6.65 1.35 6.65
C TRP A 19 7.97 1.06 7.35
N ARG A 20 7.90 0.37 8.49
CA ARG A 20 9.02 -0.03 9.33
C ARG A 20 8.94 -1.52 9.63
N ILE A 21 10.10 -2.14 9.78
CA ILE A 21 10.20 -3.55 10.14
C ILE A 21 10.38 -3.69 11.65
N LEU A 22 9.52 -4.48 12.27
CA LEU A 22 9.66 -4.92 13.65
C LEU A 22 9.99 -6.43 13.69
N SER A 23 10.68 -6.84 14.75
CA SER A 23 10.72 -8.25 15.14
C SER A 23 9.33 -8.70 15.61
N SER A 24 9.09 -10.01 15.67
CA SER A 24 7.82 -10.53 16.21
C SER A 24 7.63 -10.15 17.67
N GLU A 25 8.71 -10.15 18.44
CA GLU A 25 8.73 -9.76 19.84
C GLU A 25 8.31 -8.29 20.00
N ASP A 26 8.91 -7.39 19.21
CA ASP A 26 8.58 -5.97 19.23
C ASP A 26 7.16 -5.69 18.72
N ALA A 27 6.70 -6.42 17.71
CA ALA A 27 5.35 -6.27 17.18
C ALA A 27 4.28 -6.73 18.19
N SER A 28 4.57 -7.77 18.99
CA SER A 28 3.63 -8.33 19.96
C SER A 28 3.24 -7.35 21.07
N VAL A 29 4.08 -6.35 21.36
CA VAL A 29 3.83 -5.33 22.39
C VAL A 29 3.19 -4.06 21.82
N VAL A 30 2.99 -3.97 20.50
CA VAL A 30 2.31 -2.84 19.88
C VAL A 30 0.80 -2.94 20.14
N ASP A 31 0.25 -1.91 20.77
CA ASP A 31 -1.20 -1.77 20.96
C ASP A 31 -1.87 -1.36 19.64
N SER A 32 -2.61 -2.29 19.03
CA SER A 32 -3.32 -2.08 17.75
C SER A 32 -4.43 -1.02 17.82
N ASN A 33 -4.82 -0.57 19.00
CA ASN A 33 -5.81 0.50 19.18
C ASN A 33 -5.18 1.89 19.29
N LYS A 34 -3.85 1.99 19.30
CA LYS A 34 -3.12 3.25 19.42
C LYS A 34 -2.27 3.52 18.19
N PRO A 35 -2.08 4.79 17.82
CA PRO A 35 -1.22 5.11 16.71
C PRO A 35 0.22 4.73 17.00
N TRP A 36 0.89 4.19 15.98
CA TRP A 36 2.31 3.87 16.05
C TRP A 36 3.12 4.89 15.23
N TYR A 37 4.25 5.34 15.76
CA TYR A 37 5.11 6.34 15.12
C TYR A 37 6.54 5.83 15.00
N CYS A 38 7.31 6.35 14.03
CA CYS A 38 8.71 5.94 13.84
C CYS A 38 9.54 6.05 15.13
N ASN A 39 9.32 7.06 15.98
CA ASN A 39 10.05 7.22 17.24
C ASN A 39 9.77 6.13 18.28
N MET A 40 8.76 5.28 18.05
CA MET A 40 8.46 4.10 18.84
C MET A 40 9.19 2.85 18.31
N ASN A 41 9.94 2.95 17.20
CA ASN A 41 10.72 1.84 16.66
C ASN A 41 11.90 1.52 17.60
N PRO A 42 11.98 0.28 18.14
CA PRO A 42 13.12 -0.16 18.94
C PRO A 42 14.44 -0.12 18.16
N ASN A 43 14.39 -0.27 16.84
CA ASN A 43 15.55 -0.10 15.97
C ASN A 43 15.88 1.39 15.79
N SER A 44 16.90 1.85 16.51
CA SER A 44 17.37 3.24 16.48
C SER A 44 17.78 3.74 15.09
N SER A 45 18.17 2.84 14.18
CA SER A 45 18.50 3.23 12.80
C SER A 45 17.28 3.71 12.01
N PHE A 46 16.07 3.28 12.40
CA PHE A 46 14.82 3.61 11.70
C PHE A 46 13.79 4.26 12.63
N SER A 47 14.25 4.82 13.76
CA SER A 47 13.39 5.44 14.76
C SER A 47 13.00 6.90 14.49
N SER A 48 13.21 7.38 13.27
CA SER A 48 12.84 8.75 12.89
C SER A 48 12.12 8.79 11.55
N CYS A 49 11.18 9.74 11.43
CA CYS A 49 10.48 10.01 10.17
C CYS A 49 11.42 10.60 9.09
N SER A 50 12.55 11.20 9.49
CA SER A 50 13.55 11.73 8.55
C SER A 50 14.37 10.64 7.87
N VAL A 51 14.40 9.43 8.42
CA VAL A 51 15.11 8.29 7.84
C VAL A 51 14.29 7.71 6.69
N ALA A 52 14.95 7.36 5.59
CA ALA A 52 14.34 6.70 4.45
C ALA A 52 13.60 5.41 4.86
N GLU A 53 12.56 5.04 4.10
CA GLU A 53 11.84 3.79 4.30
C GLU A 53 12.76 2.57 4.07
N GLU A 54 12.57 1.51 4.85
CA GLU A 54 13.29 0.26 4.66
C GLU A 54 12.89 -0.38 3.34
N ARG A 55 13.87 -0.89 2.58
CA ARG A 55 13.57 -1.51 1.28
C ARG A 55 12.78 -2.79 1.51
N TYR A 56 11.61 -2.88 0.89
CA TYR A 56 10.84 -4.12 0.88
C TYR A 56 11.66 -5.22 0.17
N PRO A 57 11.77 -6.44 0.74
CA PRO A 57 12.49 -7.53 0.09
C PRO A 57 11.90 -7.84 -1.28
N GLU A 58 12.74 -8.26 -2.21
CA GLU A 58 12.24 -8.74 -3.50
C GLU A 58 11.33 -9.95 -3.32
N GLU A 59 10.34 -10.09 -4.20
CA GLU A 59 9.36 -11.19 -4.16
C GLU A 59 10.04 -12.57 -4.15
N SER A 60 11.14 -12.69 -4.89
CA SER A 60 12.02 -13.87 -4.95
C SER A 60 12.56 -14.31 -3.58
N ALA A 61 12.76 -13.38 -2.64
CA ALA A 61 13.26 -13.68 -1.31
C ALA A 61 12.24 -14.48 -0.49
N PHE A 62 10.95 -14.27 -0.71
CA PHE A 62 9.88 -14.97 0.01
C PHE A 62 9.61 -16.36 -0.55
N HIS A 63 9.75 -16.54 -1.87
CA HIS A 63 9.57 -17.84 -2.53
C HIS A 63 10.51 -18.90 -1.97
N LYS A 64 11.75 -18.52 -1.59
CA LYS A 64 12.72 -19.42 -0.93
C LYS A 64 12.18 -20.02 0.38
N TYR A 65 11.25 -19.34 1.03
CA TYR A 65 10.63 -19.76 2.29
C TYR A 65 9.23 -20.36 2.11
N GLY A 66 8.80 -20.59 0.87
CA GLY A 66 7.43 -21.05 0.58
C GLY A 66 6.38 -20.00 0.94
N LEU A 67 6.70 -18.71 0.76
CA LEU A 67 5.78 -17.61 1.01
C LEU A 67 5.56 -16.82 -0.28
N LYS A 68 4.31 -16.42 -0.53
CA LYS A 68 3.87 -15.56 -1.62
C LYS A 68 3.30 -14.26 -1.08
N LEU A 69 3.60 -13.17 -1.77
CA LEU A 69 3.05 -11.86 -1.47
C LEU A 69 1.65 -11.75 -2.10
N VAL A 70 0.65 -11.45 -1.28
CA VAL A 70 -0.75 -11.31 -1.68
C VAL A 70 -1.22 -9.90 -1.39
N TYR A 71 -2.01 -9.35 -2.31
CA TYR A 71 -2.60 -8.02 -2.21
C TYR A 71 -4.08 -8.13 -1.89
N SER A 72 -4.58 -7.25 -1.03
CA SER A 72 -6.01 -7.17 -0.75
C SER A 72 -6.76 -6.62 -1.96
N GLN A 73 -7.99 -7.09 -2.16
CA GLN A 73 -8.85 -6.58 -3.23
C GLN A 73 -9.30 -5.14 -2.94
N LEU A 74 -9.09 -4.25 -3.90
CA LEU A 74 -9.54 -2.86 -3.86
C LEU A 74 -10.97 -2.76 -4.42
N PRO A 75 -11.81 -1.88 -3.85
CA PRO A 75 -13.15 -1.65 -4.38
C PRO A 75 -13.10 -0.97 -5.74
N LEU A 76 -14.08 -1.26 -6.59
CA LEU A 76 -14.29 -0.57 -7.86
C LEU A 76 -14.39 0.95 -7.62
N GLY A 77 -13.80 1.76 -8.50
CA GLY A 77 -13.76 3.22 -8.35
C GLY A 77 -12.65 3.73 -7.42
N SER A 78 -11.82 2.86 -6.83
CA SER A 78 -10.65 3.28 -6.06
C SER A 78 -9.70 4.12 -6.90
N LEU A 79 -9.19 5.21 -6.31
CA LEU A 79 -8.13 6.02 -6.89
C LEU A 79 -6.77 5.43 -6.53
N VAL A 80 -5.95 5.17 -7.55
CA VAL A 80 -4.65 4.52 -7.41
C VAL A 80 -3.59 5.21 -8.26
N LEU A 81 -2.33 5.02 -7.91
CA LEU A 81 -1.19 5.31 -8.78
C LEU A 81 -0.85 4.02 -9.52
N SER A 82 -0.97 4.06 -10.85
CA SER A 82 -0.63 2.94 -11.73
C SER A 82 0.70 3.20 -12.42
N LYS A 83 1.59 2.21 -12.42
CA LYS A 83 2.91 2.28 -13.05
C LYS A 83 2.96 1.41 -14.32
N MET A 84 3.22 2.04 -15.46
CA MET A 84 3.57 1.35 -16.70
C MET A 84 5.08 1.41 -16.95
N SER A 85 5.62 0.40 -17.64
CA SER A 85 7.03 0.42 -18.05
C SER A 85 7.28 1.63 -18.97
N GLY A 86 8.38 2.35 -18.73
CA GLY A 86 8.72 3.57 -19.47
C GLY A 86 7.99 4.86 -19.05
N TRP A 87 6.99 4.80 -18.17
CA TRP A 87 6.20 5.96 -17.72
C TRP A 87 6.32 6.19 -16.21
N PRO A 88 6.18 7.41 -15.68
CA PRO A 88 6.07 7.60 -14.23
C PRO A 88 4.81 6.91 -13.67
N SER A 89 4.77 6.69 -12.35
CA SER A 89 3.51 6.34 -11.69
C SER A 89 2.50 7.46 -11.91
N TRP A 90 1.29 7.12 -12.37
CA TRP A 90 0.29 8.10 -12.77
C TRP A 90 -1.06 7.85 -12.11
N PRO A 91 -1.80 8.90 -11.70
CA PRO A 91 -3.12 8.73 -11.12
C PRO A 91 -4.10 8.06 -12.11
N SER A 92 -4.84 7.09 -11.61
CA SER A 92 -5.81 6.30 -12.36
C SER A 92 -6.93 5.83 -11.44
N ILE A 93 -8.09 5.53 -12.00
CA ILE A 93 -9.25 4.99 -11.29
C ILE A 93 -9.50 3.55 -11.72
N LEU A 94 -9.84 2.67 -10.77
CA LEU A 94 -10.26 1.31 -11.09
C LEU A 94 -11.63 1.36 -11.78
N CYS A 95 -11.73 0.78 -12.97
CA CYS A 95 -12.95 0.82 -13.78
C CYS A 95 -13.21 -0.51 -14.49
N PRO A 96 -14.46 -0.82 -14.86
CA PRO A 96 -14.76 -2.04 -15.61
C PRO A 96 -14.09 -2.01 -16.99
N ASP A 97 -13.54 -3.14 -17.41
CA ASP A 97 -13.11 -3.38 -18.78
C ASP A 97 -14.33 -3.28 -19.70
N PRO A 98 -14.30 -2.44 -20.76
CA PRO A 98 -15.43 -2.28 -21.66
C PRO A 98 -15.85 -3.56 -22.39
N TYR A 99 -14.98 -4.57 -22.48
CA TYR A 99 -15.24 -5.83 -23.17
C TYR A 99 -15.79 -6.90 -22.24
N THR A 100 -15.21 -7.06 -21.05
CA THR A 100 -15.58 -8.14 -20.12
C THR A 100 -16.53 -7.68 -19.02
N GLY A 101 -16.56 -6.38 -18.70
CA GLY A 101 -17.28 -5.84 -17.55
C GLY A 101 -16.58 -6.07 -16.20
N GLU A 102 -15.48 -6.82 -16.19
CA GLU A 102 -14.68 -7.09 -15.00
C GLU A 102 -13.66 -5.98 -14.76
N TYR A 103 -13.30 -5.74 -13.50
CA TYR A 103 -12.29 -4.74 -13.15
C TYR A 103 -11.09 -5.33 -12.41
N VAL A 104 -11.16 -6.60 -12.04
CA VAL A 104 -10.14 -7.35 -11.29
C VAL A 104 -9.97 -8.72 -11.95
N ASN A 105 -8.73 -9.20 -12.01
CA ASN A 105 -8.43 -10.59 -12.34
C ASN A 105 -7.66 -11.25 -11.20
N TYR A 106 -7.80 -12.58 -11.13
CA TYR A 106 -7.23 -13.40 -10.07
C TYR A 106 -6.30 -14.44 -10.67
N ASP A 107 -5.28 -14.84 -9.92
CA ASP A 107 -4.43 -15.95 -10.26
C ASP A 107 -5.07 -17.31 -9.91
N GLU A 108 -4.35 -18.40 -10.17
CA GLU A 108 -4.81 -19.78 -9.92
C GLU A 108 -5.14 -20.06 -8.44
N ASP A 109 -4.55 -19.29 -7.51
CA ASP A 109 -4.77 -19.42 -6.07
C ASP A 109 -5.97 -18.57 -5.57
N GLY A 110 -6.63 -17.85 -6.48
CA GLY A 110 -7.72 -16.91 -6.18
C GLY A 110 -7.23 -15.59 -5.58
N ASP A 111 -5.92 -15.31 -5.62
CA ASP A 111 -5.34 -14.06 -5.14
C ASP A 111 -5.40 -13.00 -6.26
N VAL A 112 -5.52 -11.72 -5.91
CA VAL A 112 -5.62 -10.65 -6.92
C VAL A 112 -4.32 -10.55 -7.73
N GLU A 113 -4.44 -10.64 -9.05
CA GLU A 113 -3.30 -10.52 -9.98
C GLU A 113 -3.18 -9.12 -10.59
N GLY A 114 -4.31 -8.45 -10.82
CA GLY A 114 -4.34 -7.17 -11.51
C GLY A 114 -5.71 -6.51 -11.53
N TYR A 115 -5.71 -5.25 -11.98
CA TYR A 115 -6.90 -4.44 -12.11
C TYR A 115 -6.97 -3.77 -13.47
N HIS A 116 -8.18 -3.57 -13.97
CA HIS A 116 -8.43 -2.67 -15.08
C HIS A 116 -8.55 -1.24 -14.56
N THR A 117 -7.81 -0.34 -15.20
CA THR A 117 -7.65 1.05 -14.74
C THR A 117 -7.84 2.02 -15.88
N GLU A 118 -8.38 3.20 -15.58
CA GLU A 118 -8.43 4.35 -16.48
C GLU A 118 -7.54 5.48 -15.93
N PHE A 119 -6.57 5.91 -16.72
CA PHE A 119 -5.64 6.98 -16.35
C PHE A 119 -6.34 8.34 -16.38
N LEU A 120 -6.10 9.13 -15.34
CA LEU A 120 -6.56 10.51 -15.27
C LEU A 120 -5.64 11.38 -16.11
N GLY A 121 -6.01 11.58 -17.37
CA GLY A 121 -5.25 12.36 -18.34
C GLY A 121 -6.11 12.73 -19.55
N ASN A 122 -5.53 13.51 -20.45
CA ASN A 122 -6.14 13.83 -21.74
C ASN A 122 -5.14 13.46 -22.85
N PRO A 123 -5.43 12.47 -23.70
CA PRO A 123 -6.64 11.66 -23.74
C PRO A 123 -6.74 10.67 -22.56
N HIS A 124 -7.98 10.27 -22.24
CA HIS A 124 -8.23 9.18 -21.30
C HIS A 124 -7.81 7.85 -21.94
N THR A 125 -6.95 7.11 -21.25
CA THR A 125 -6.52 5.76 -21.67
C THR A 125 -6.85 4.75 -20.59
N ARG A 126 -7.12 3.51 -20.99
CA ARG A 126 -7.48 2.42 -20.08
C ARG A 126 -6.67 1.17 -20.39
N THR A 127 -6.29 0.43 -19.36
CA THR A 127 -5.57 -0.84 -19.50
C THR A 127 -5.60 -1.64 -18.21
N TRP A 128 -5.40 -2.95 -18.35
CA TRP A 128 -5.04 -3.84 -17.25
C TRP A 128 -3.63 -3.53 -16.74
N ILE A 129 -3.48 -3.47 -15.43
CA ILE A 129 -2.21 -3.25 -14.72
C ILE A 129 -2.07 -4.33 -13.64
N ALA A 130 -0.91 -4.99 -13.62
CA ALA A 130 -0.59 -5.97 -12.58
C ALA A 130 -0.59 -5.31 -11.20
N VAL A 131 -1.12 -6.02 -10.18
CA VAL A 131 -1.32 -5.46 -8.84
C VAL A 131 -0.04 -4.95 -8.19
N ARG A 132 1.12 -5.56 -8.51
CA ARG A 132 2.45 -5.11 -8.07
C ARG A 132 2.84 -3.71 -8.56
N HIS A 133 2.16 -3.20 -9.59
CA HIS A 133 2.37 -1.86 -10.16
C HIS A 133 1.24 -0.90 -9.79
N ILE A 134 0.39 -1.27 -8.84
CA ILE A 134 -0.70 -0.46 -8.29
C ILE A 134 -0.34 -0.04 -6.86
N GLU A 135 -0.38 1.26 -6.60
CA GLU A 135 -0.22 1.85 -5.28
C GLU A 135 -1.47 2.64 -4.91
N SER A 136 -1.86 2.64 -3.63
CA SER A 136 -2.97 3.49 -3.19
C SER A 136 -2.66 4.96 -3.40
N TYR A 137 -3.60 5.71 -3.97
CA TYR A 137 -3.42 7.15 -4.11
C TYR A 137 -3.51 7.82 -2.74
N GLN A 138 -2.40 8.40 -2.28
CA GLN A 138 -2.38 9.23 -1.09
C GLN A 138 -2.71 10.67 -1.52
N PRO A 139 -3.83 11.26 -1.07
CA PRO A 139 -4.05 12.68 -1.30
C PRO A 139 -2.92 13.45 -0.62
N MET A 140 -2.20 14.28 -1.38
CA MET A 140 -1.29 15.25 -0.79
C MET A 140 -2.11 16.17 0.11
N THR A 141 -1.79 16.20 1.40
CA THR A 141 -2.30 17.23 2.30
C THR A 141 -1.67 18.55 1.87
N PHE A 142 -2.35 19.29 0.99
CA PHE A 142 -2.04 20.69 0.80
C PHE A 142 -2.34 21.39 2.12
N THR A 143 -1.29 21.70 2.89
CA THR A 143 -1.41 22.65 3.97
C THR A 143 -1.64 24.01 3.32
N ASP A 144 -2.91 24.40 3.22
CA ASP A 144 -3.27 25.76 2.84
C ASP A 144 -2.49 26.72 3.75
N TYR A 145 -1.60 27.49 3.16
CA TYR A 145 -1.10 28.71 3.78
C TYR A 145 -2.32 29.62 3.98
N LYS A 146 -2.83 29.60 5.21
CA LYS A 146 -3.91 30.43 5.77
C LYS A 146 -5.33 30.07 5.28
N GLY A 147 -5.99 29.18 6.01
CA GLY A 147 -7.45 29.12 6.01
C GLY A 147 -7.99 27.88 6.68
N LYS A 148 -8.63 28.04 7.84
CA LYS A 148 -9.25 26.93 8.60
C LYS A 148 -10.40 26.30 7.81
N HIS A 149 -10.17 25.17 7.15
CA HIS A 149 -11.24 24.21 6.86
C HIS A 149 -10.74 22.79 7.12
N LYS A 150 -11.21 22.16 8.21
CA LYS A 150 -11.04 20.73 8.43
C LYS A 150 -11.96 19.99 7.47
N THR A 151 -11.42 19.50 6.36
CA THR A 151 -12.15 18.66 5.42
C THR A 151 -12.27 17.25 5.97
N LYS A 152 -13.51 16.79 6.15
CA LYS A 152 -13.91 15.45 6.61
C LYS A 152 -13.45 14.28 5.70
N PHE A 153 -12.69 14.55 4.64
CA PHE A 153 -12.18 13.55 3.70
C PHE A 153 -11.04 12.69 4.26
N LEU A 154 -10.28 13.18 5.25
CA LEU A 154 -9.15 12.43 5.82
C LEU A 154 -9.57 11.16 6.58
N ASP A 155 -10.78 11.14 7.17
CA ASP A 155 -11.24 10.02 7.99
C ASP A 155 -11.58 8.76 7.17
N PHE A 156 -11.99 8.91 5.90
CA PHE A 156 -12.26 7.76 5.02
C PHE A 156 -10.95 7.08 4.58
N SER A 157 -9.94 7.89 4.24
CA SER A 157 -8.58 7.43 3.92
C SER A 157 -7.94 6.68 5.09
N ARG A 158 -8.23 7.06 6.34
CA ARG A 158 -7.64 6.42 7.53
C ARG A 158 -8.08 4.96 7.71
N LYS A 159 -9.31 4.62 7.29
CA LYS A 159 -9.77 3.22 7.27
C LYS A 159 -9.24 2.45 6.06
N GLU A 160 -9.18 3.07 4.87
CA GLU A 160 -8.62 2.46 3.65
C GLU A 160 -7.10 2.25 3.70
N LYS A 161 -6.36 3.03 4.50
CA LYS A 161 -4.91 2.82 4.74
C LYS A 161 -4.62 1.45 5.36
N GLN A 162 -5.54 0.88 6.13
CA GLN A 162 -5.46 -0.49 6.64
C GLN A 162 -5.75 -1.56 5.57
N PHE A 163 -6.21 -1.20 4.37
CA PHE A 163 -6.56 -2.15 3.31
C PHE A 163 -5.44 -2.39 2.29
N TYR A 164 -4.38 -1.59 2.23
CA TYR A 164 -3.18 -1.96 1.46
C TYR A 164 -2.29 -2.92 2.26
N ASN A 165 -2.89 -4.01 2.77
CA ASN A 165 -2.14 -5.08 3.39
C ASN A 165 -1.56 -5.96 2.28
N ARG A 166 -0.32 -5.69 1.92
CA ARG A 166 0.60 -6.71 1.43
C ARG A 166 0.69 -7.78 2.52
N ARG A 167 -0.02 -8.90 2.33
CA ARG A 167 0.00 -10.05 3.26
C ARG A 167 0.87 -11.15 2.69
N PHE A 168 1.52 -11.91 3.56
CA PHE A 168 2.20 -13.12 3.15
C PHE A 168 1.26 -14.31 3.33
N LYS A 169 1.19 -15.16 2.32
CA LYS A 169 0.47 -16.44 2.33
C LYS A 169 1.49 -17.56 2.16
N LYS A 170 1.32 -18.64 2.91
CA LYS A 170 2.14 -19.84 2.76
C LYS A 170 1.71 -20.60 1.52
N VAL A 171 2.68 -20.93 0.67
CA VAL A 171 2.54 -21.73 -0.55
C VAL A 171 2.96 -23.17 -0.25
#